data_AF-A0A5R8N880-F1
#
_entry.id   AF-A0A5R8N880-F1
#
_cell.length_a   1.000
_cell.length_b   1.000
_cell.length_c   1.000
_cell.angle_alpha   90.00
_cell.angle_beta   90.00
_cell.angle_gamma   90.00
#
_symmetry.space_group_name_H-M   'P 1'
#
loop_
_entity.id
_entity.type
_entity.pdbx_description
1 polymer ?
#
loop_
_entity_poly.entity_id
_entity_poly.type
_entity_poly.pdbx_seq_one_letter_code
_entity_poly.pdbx_strand_id
1 'polypeptide(L)'
;AGGFAALDVLTEAPDGVFDLVICAETLYYAGRGRRLRLVLSRLRSFMAPGAVLVLVHEWPEARRLYRHLDADPSLRKVGEHPYDDPARPYAVTVYEHVGTAARAPAPAGGRARSRKPSACGPGARLARTVALSAALAAGTAAACRPVAAELPLPAAFTAQALQDTYDRYAWQGRRFLALSREGDGQAIEVVGDLARARRVIVYVPGSGQSLAAFDDSPESPGRAAHALHDEAATLGPGTAVIGWLGYDTPSLAHPEIVTVWPADRGAGRLRPLIDRLPRHLRISLVCHSYGSVVCARAVAGGSPVRDLIVVGSPGLGVGKASDLRTPARIWAMLGRNDDVLRAGLLIGPFGFGADPVQAGFGARVVDGGDTRHHGYLRPGSRTLTEITHIAVRGTRRAA
;
A
#
# COMPACT_ATOMS: atom_id res chain seq x y z
N ALA A 1 12.84 -16.42 -16.32
CA ALA A 1 13.48 -15.10 -16.19
C ALA A 1 12.50 -14.06 -16.71
N GLY A 2 12.02 -13.15 -15.86
CA GLY A 2 11.23 -12.00 -16.31
C GLY A 2 12.18 -10.90 -16.77
N GLY A 3 11.98 -10.36 -17.97
CA GLY A 3 12.72 -9.21 -18.49
C GLY A 3 11.75 -8.07 -18.77
N PHE A 4 12.25 -6.84 -18.74
CA PHE A 4 11.49 -5.66 -19.14
C PHE A 4 11.79 -5.34 -20.60
N ALA A 5 10.75 -5.05 -21.38
CA ALA A 5 10.87 -4.56 -22.75
C ALA A 5 10.17 -3.21 -22.87
N ALA A 6 10.80 -2.26 -23.55
CA ALA A 6 10.17 -1.00 -23.94
C ALA A 6 9.63 -1.18 -25.37
N LEU A 7 8.32 -0.99 -25.55
CA LEU A 7 7.64 -1.16 -26.83
C LEU A 7 6.66 -0.01 -27.06
N ASP A 8 6.58 0.50 -28.28
CA ASP A 8 5.50 1.36 -28.74
C ASP A 8 4.29 0.51 -29.12
N VAL A 9 3.25 0.56 -28.28
CA VAL A 9 2.00 -0.20 -28.45
C VAL A 9 1.32 0.04 -29.81
N LEU A 10 1.58 1.16 -30.50
CA LEU A 10 0.96 1.48 -31.79
C LEU A 10 1.63 0.78 -32.96
N THR A 11 2.95 0.59 -32.88
CA THR A 11 3.78 0.15 -34.00
C THR A 11 4.39 -1.23 -33.75
N GLU A 12 4.67 -1.56 -32.50
CA GLU A 12 5.36 -2.77 -32.09
C GLU A 12 4.40 -3.78 -31.46
N ALA A 13 4.76 -5.05 -31.56
CA ALA A 13 4.04 -6.16 -30.96
C ALA A 13 4.98 -6.88 -29.99
N PRO A 14 4.53 -7.18 -28.77
CA PRO A 14 5.27 -8.03 -27.86
C PRO A 14 5.38 -9.47 -28.41
N ASP A 15 6.42 -10.18 -27.99
CA ASP A 15 6.61 -11.59 -28.33
C ASP A 15 5.58 -12.46 -27.61
N GLY A 16 4.44 -12.68 -28.28
CA GLY A 16 3.37 -13.57 -27.83
C GLY A 16 2.11 -12.85 -27.35
N VAL A 17 1.27 -13.59 -26.65
CA VAL A 17 0.02 -13.12 -26.05
C VAL A 17 0.08 -13.26 -24.53
N PHE A 18 -0.62 -12.37 -23.84
CA PHE A 18 -0.68 -12.27 -22.39
C PHE A 18 -2.00 -12.79 -21.87
N ASP A 19 -1.92 -13.47 -20.73
CA ASP A 19 -3.07 -13.92 -19.97
C ASP A 19 -3.58 -12.83 -18.99
N LEU A 20 -2.75 -11.81 -18.71
CA LEU A 20 -3.07 -10.64 -17.90
C LEU A 20 -2.41 -9.40 -18.53
N VAL A 21 -3.22 -8.38 -18.80
CA VAL A 21 -2.78 -7.07 -19.27
C VAL A 21 -3.25 -6.02 -18.28
N ILE A 22 -2.32 -5.27 -17.70
CA ILE A 22 -2.64 -4.16 -16.79
C ILE A 22 -2.25 -2.86 -17.47
N CYS A 23 -3.22 -1.97 -17.65
CA CYS A 23 -3.00 -0.63 -18.17
C CYS A 23 -3.37 0.39 -17.10
N ALA A 24 -2.36 0.91 -16.41
CA ALA A 24 -2.53 2.01 -15.47
C ALA A 24 -2.13 3.32 -16.13
N GLU A 25 -3.07 4.26 -16.27
CA GLU A 25 -2.86 5.63 -16.77
C GLU A 25 -2.32 5.77 -18.21
N THR A 26 -2.16 4.67 -18.94
CA THR A 26 -1.58 4.67 -20.28
C THR A 26 -2.54 5.17 -21.37
N LEU A 27 -3.84 4.91 -21.25
CA LEU A 27 -4.82 5.29 -22.27
C LEU A 27 -5.08 6.81 -22.37
N TYR A 28 -4.75 7.60 -21.35
CA TYR A 28 -4.85 9.07 -21.43
C TYR A 28 -3.93 9.61 -22.53
N TYR A 29 -2.72 9.05 -22.63
CA TYR A 29 -1.72 9.44 -23.62
C TYR A 29 -2.04 8.95 -25.05
N ALA A 30 -2.98 8.01 -25.20
CA ALA A 30 -3.46 7.56 -26.51
C ALA A 30 -4.38 8.61 -27.17
N GLY A 31 -4.82 9.65 -26.45
CA GLY A 31 -5.69 10.69 -26.96
C GLY A 31 -7.13 10.21 -27.18
N ARG A 32 -7.82 10.75 -28.20
CA ARG A 32 -9.24 10.50 -28.46
C ARG A 32 -9.47 9.84 -29.82
N GLY A 33 -10.65 9.24 -29.99
CA GLY A 33 -11.15 8.82 -31.30
C GLY A 33 -10.40 7.61 -31.89
N ARG A 34 -9.90 7.76 -33.13
CA ARG A 34 -9.29 6.64 -33.89
C ARG A 34 -8.05 6.07 -33.21
N ARG A 35 -7.22 6.91 -32.59
CA ARG A 35 -5.96 6.49 -31.94
C ARG A 35 -6.22 5.64 -30.69
N LEU A 36 -7.17 6.06 -29.85
CA LEU A 36 -7.61 5.28 -28.69
C LEU A 36 -8.18 3.91 -29.12
N ARG A 37 -9.03 3.87 -30.15
CA ARG A 37 -9.56 2.61 -30.70
C ARG A 37 -8.44 1.67 -31.19
N LEU A 38 -7.43 2.22 -31.84
CA LEU A 38 -6.29 1.44 -32.31
C LEU A 38 -5.49 0.85 -31.14
N VAL A 39 -5.19 1.65 -30.10
CA VAL A 39 -4.49 1.14 -28.90
C VAL A 39 -5.30 0.04 -28.23
N LEU A 40 -6.59 0.25 -28.01
CA LEU A 40 -7.47 -0.74 -27.39
C LEU A 40 -7.58 -2.03 -28.22
N SER A 41 -7.66 -1.90 -29.54
CA SER A 41 -7.67 -3.05 -30.46
C SER A 41 -6.34 -3.81 -30.44
N ARG A 42 -5.21 -3.10 -30.32
CA ARG A 42 -3.88 -3.73 -30.21
C ARG A 42 -3.70 -4.42 -28.86
N LEU A 43 -4.09 -3.78 -27.75
CA LEU A 43 -4.09 -4.41 -26.43
C LEU A 43 -4.86 -5.73 -26.45
N ARG A 44 -6.06 -5.75 -27.06
CA ARG A 44 -6.83 -6.99 -27.28
C ARG A 44 -6.08 -8.01 -28.13
N SER A 45 -5.39 -7.59 -29.19
CA SER A 45 -4.64 -8.52 -30.04
C SER A 45 -3.50 -9.22 -29.30
N PHE A 46 -3.02 -8.63 -28.21
CA PHE A 46 -2.02 -9.21 -27.33
C PHE A 46 -2.66 -10.07 -26.24
N MET A 47 -3.98 -10.21 -26.18
CA MET A 47 -4.67 -10.98 -25.14
C MET A 47 -5.05 -12.38 -25.64
N ALA A 48 -4.71 -13.40 -24.86
CA ALA A 48 -5.23 -14.75 -25.09
C ALA A 48 -6.76 -14.79 -24.85
N PRO A 49 -7.51 -15.73 -25.44
CA PRO A 49 -8.88 -16.02 -25.01
C PRO A 49 -8.91 -16.41 -23.52
N GLY A 50 -9.82 -15.82 -22.76
CA GLY A 50 -9.90 -15.90 -21.30
C GLY A 50 -8.97 -14.94 -20.54
N ALA A 51 -8.14 -14.15 -21.24
CA ALA A 51 -7.23 -13.21 -20.60
C ALA A 51 -7.98 -12.04 -19.96
N VAL A 52 -7.39 -11.46 -18.93
CA VAL A 52 -7.96 -10.29 -18.23
C VAL A 52 -7.23 -9.01 -18.57
N LEU A 53 -8.03 -7.97 -18.81
CA LEU A 53 -7.60 -6.59 -18.96
C LEU A 53 -8.01 -5.81 -17.71
N VAL A 54 -7.03 -5.35 -16.94
CA VAL A 54 -7.24 -4.44 -15.81
C VAL A 54 -6.87 -3.04 -16.26
N LEU A 55 -7.82 -2.11 -16.18
CA LEU A 55 -7.62 -0.71 -16.52
C LEU A 55 -7.74 0.15 -15.27
N VAL A 56 -6.80 1.06 -15.09
CA VAL A 56 -6.79 2.01 -13.98
C VAL A 56 -6.66 3.42 -14.58
N HIS A 57 -7.73 4.21 -14.50
CA HIS A 57 -7.77 5.58 -15.02
C HIS A 57 -8.58 6.50 -14.13
N GLU A 58 -8.30 7.80 -14.25
CA GLU A 58 -9.03 8.88 -13.59
C GLU A 58 -10.56 8.77 -13.73
N TRP A 59 -11.29 8.98 -12.64
CA TRP A 59 -12.74 8.88 -12.56
C TRP A 59 -13.37 10.26 -12.47
N PRO A 60 -14.45 10.57 -13.22
CA PRO A 60 -15.25 9.67 -14.07
C PRO A 60 -14.82 9.55 -15.54
N GLU A 61 -13.70 10.17 -15.95
CA GLU A 61 -13.24 10.17 -17.36
C GLU A 61 -12.98 8.75 -17.91
N ALA A 62 -12.63 7.79 -17.05
CA ALA A 62 -12.53 6.37 -17.36
C ALA A 62 -13.75 5.83 -18.14
N ARG A 63 -14.98 6.23 -17.76
CA ARG A 63 -16.21 5.81 -18.48
C ARG A 63 -16.22 6.21 -19.95
N ARG A 64 -15.61 7.36 -20.25
CA ARG A 64 -15.51 7.86 -21.62
C ARG A 64 -14.43 7.13 -22.40
N LEU A 65 -13.28 6.87 -21.77
CA LEU A 65 -12.16 6.15 -22.39
C LEU A 65 -12.53 4.69 -22.70
N TYR A 66 -13.29 4.04 -21.82
CA TYR A 66 -13.59 2.61 -21.95
C TYR A 66 -14.84 2.29 -22.78
N ARG A 67 -15.59 3.30 -23.23
CA ARG A 67 -16.81 3.11 -24.05
C ARG A 67 -16.59 2.19 -25.26
N HIS A 68 -15.39 2.22 -25.84
CA HIS A 68 -15.04 1.37 -26.98
C HIS A 68 -14.80 -0.10 -26.59
N LEU A 69 -14.39 -0.38 -25.36
CA LEU A 69 -14.28 -1.74 -24.82
C LEU A 69 -15.64 -2.26 -24.39
N ASP A 70 -16.47 -1.41 -23.79
CA ASP A 70 -17.85 -1.73 -23.42
C ASP A 70 -18.70 -2.18 -24.62
N ALA A 71 -18.38 -1.64 -25.80
CA ALA A 71 -19.06 -1.99 -27.05
C ALA A 71 -18.42 -3.18 -27.80
N ASP A 72 -17.28 -3.72 -27.33
CA ASP A 72 -16.59 -4.83 -28.00
C ASP A 72 -17.16 -6.17 -27.50
N PRO A 73 -17.82 -6.98 -28.36
CA PRO A 73 -18.43 -8.25 -27.94
C PRO A 73 -17.42 -9.31 -27.53
N SER A 74 -16.13 -9.13 -27.86
CA SER A 74 -15.06 -10.03 -27.41
C SER A 74 -14.58 -9.74 -25.99
N LEU A 75 -15.03 -8.64 -25.37
CA LEU A 75 -14.68 -8.25 -24.01
C LEU A 75 -15.93 -8.17 -23.15
N ARG A 76 -15.88 -8.80 -21.97
CA ARG A 76 -16.95 -8.77 -20.98
C ARG A 76 -16.47 -7.99 -19.77
N LYS A 77 -17.12 -6.88 -19.41
CA LYS A 77 -16.83 -6.17 -18.17
C LYS A 77 -17.20 -7.07 -16.99
N VAL A 78 -16.21 -7.35 -16.14
CA VAL A 78 -16.35 -8.19 -14.95
C VAL A 78 -16.64 -7.34 -13.72
N GLY A 79 -16.07 -6.14 -13.64
CA GLY A 79 -16.31 -5.21 -12.55
C GLY A 79 -15.72 -3.83 -12.82
N GLU A 80 -16.27 -2.82 -12.16
CA GLU A 80 -15.77 -1.45 -12.14
C GLU A 80 -15.88 -0.94 -10.71
N HIS A 81 -14.77 -0.47 -10.14
CA HIS A 81 -14.77 0.14 -8.82
C HIS A 81 -14.18 1.55 -8.91
N PRO A 82 -15.01 2.60 -8.78
CA PRO A 82 -14.53 3.96 -8.65
C PRO A 82 -14.00 4.19 -7.23
N TYR A 83 -12.83 4.82 -7.15
CA TYR A 83 -12.17 5.28 -5.94
C TYR A 83 -12.21 6.80 -5.91
N ASP A 84 -12.74 7.33 -4.82
CA ASP A 84 -12.82 8.76 -4.55
C ASP A 84 -11.55 9.23 -3.81
N ASP A 85 -10.43 9.28 -4.54
CA ASP A 85 -9.16 9.78 -4.00
C ASP A 85 -9.15 11.33 -4.02
N PRO A 86 -8.82 12.01 -2.89
CA PRO A 86 -8.90 13.46 -2.79
C PRO A 86 -7.95 14.23 -3.72
N ALA A 87 -6.86 13.62 -4.16
CA ALA A 87 -5.90 14.24 -5.07
C ALA A 87 -6.18 13.84 -6.53
N ARG A 88 -6.61 12.59 -6.76
CA ARG A 88 -6.88 12.09 -8.10
C ARG A 88 -7.84 10.89 -8.10
N PRO A 89 -9.17 11.12 -8.19
CA PRO A 89 -10.14 10.03 -8.23
C PRO A 89 -9.87 9.13 -9.44
N TYR A 90 -10.01 7.81 -9.28
CA TYR A 90 -9.71 6.84 -10.34
C TYR A 90 -10.64 5.64 -10.27
N ALA A 91 -10.80 4.87 -11.35
CA ALA A 91 -11.55 3.63 -11.34
C ALA A 91 -10.67 2.48 -11.81
N VAL A 92 -10.85 1.33 -11.16
CA VAL A 92 -10.30 0.06 -11.59
C VAL A 92 -11.41 -0.69 -12.30
N THR A 93 -11.25 -0.88 -13.61
CA THR A 93 -12.22 -1.59 -14.46
C THR A 93 -11.57 -2.85 -15.01
N VAL A 94 -12.25 -3.98 -14.85
CA VAL A 94 -11.76 -5.30 -15.23
C VAL A 94 -12.62 -5.83 -16.37
N TYR A 95 -11.97 -6.26 -17.46
CA TYR A 95 -12.60 -6.97 -18.57
C TYR A 95 -11.99 -8.36 -18.72
N GLU A 96 -12.81 -9.31 -19.14
CA GLU A 96 -12.39 -10.64 -19.59
C GLU A 96 -12.51 -10.72 -21.11
N HIS A 97 -11.50 -11.24 -21.79
CA HIS A 97 -11.55 -11.52 -23.21
C HIS A 97 -12.24 -12.86 -23.46
N VAL A 98 -13.54 -12.81 -23.75
CA VAL A 98 -14.38 -14.01 -23.99
C VAL A 98 -14.12 -14.67 -25.35
N GLY A 99 -13.25 -14.08 -26.17
CA GLY A 99 -12.95 -14.53 -27.53
C GLY A 99 -14.11 -14.25 -28.48
N THR A 100 -13.84 -14.24 -29.79
CA THR A 100 -14.91 -14.14 -30.79
C THR A 100 -15.66 -15.46 -30.84
N ALA A 101 -16.96 -15.44 -30.50
CA ALA A 101 -17.89 -16.50 -30.92
C ALA A 101 -18.04 -16.44 -32.45
N ALA A 102 -17.07 -17.01 -33.17
CA ALA A 102 -17.17 -17.20 -34.60
C ALA A 102 -18.18 -18.33 -34.86
N ARG A 103 -19.39 -17.94 -35.26
CA ARG A 103 -20.37 -18.84 -35.87
C ARG A 103 -19.71 -19.40 -37.14
N ALA A 104 -19.33 -20.67 -37.13
CA ALA A 104 -18.60 -21.30 -38.23
C ALA A 104 -19.46 -21.33 -39.51
N PRO A 105 -18.94 -20.88 -40.67
CA PRO A 105 -19.40 -21.38 -41.95
C PRO A 105 -18.76 -22.76 -42.22
N ALA A 106 -19.51 -23.64 -42.87
CA ALA A 106 -19.10 -24.99 -43.25
C ALA A 106 -17.80 -25.02 -44.09
N PRO A 107 -17.00 -26.10 -44.05
CA PRO A 107 -15.66 -26.10 -44.63
C PRO A 107 -15.71 -26.28 -46.15
N ALA A 108 -14.99 -25.42 -46.87
CA ALA A 108 -14.45 -25.72 -48.20
C ALA A 108 -12.94 -25.90 -48.08
N GLY A 109 -12.43 -27.01 -48.61
CA GLY A 109 -11.09 -27.54 -48.35
C GLY A 109 -9.93 -26.69 -48.88
N GLY A 110 -8.81 -26.77 -48.16
CA GLY A 110 -7.51 -26.25 -48.60
C GLY A 110 -6.42 -26.58 -47.58
N ARG A 111 -5.45 -27.41 -47.97
CA ARG A 111 -4.32 -27.85 -47.14
C ARG A 111 -3.40 -26.69 -46.77
N ALA A 112 -3.15 -26.47 -45.48
CA ALA A 112 -2.05 -25.64 -44.97
C ALA A 112 -1.24 -26.41 -43.92
N ARG A 113 0.08 -26.30 -44.02
CA ARG A 113 1.10 -27.05 -43.25
C ARG A 113 0.96 -26.86 -41.75
N SER A 114 1.01 -27.97 -41.01
CA SER A 114 0.93 -28.02 -39.56
C SER A 114 2.23 -27.51 -38.91
N ARG A 115 2.18 -26.30 -38.34
CA ARG A 115 3.04 -25.93 -37.21
C ARG A 115 2.28 -26.26 -35.93
N LYS A 116 2.78 -27.24 -35.17
CA LYS A 116 2.21 -27.60 -33.85
C LYS A 116 2.25 -26.38 -32.93
N PRO A 117 1.14 -25.99 -32.28
CA PRO A 117 1.19 -25.07 -31.16
C PRO A 117 1.93 -25.76 -30.01
N SER A 118 2.88 -25.08 -29.38
CA SER A 118 3.51 -25.55 -28.15
C SER A 118 2.43 -25.76 -27.09
N ALA A 119 2.23 -27.00 -26.65
CA ALA A 119 1.33 -27.31 -25.56
C ALA A 119 1.83 -26.60 -24.29
N CYS A 120 1.07 -25.60 -23.84
CA CYS A 120 1.30 -24.97 -22.55
C CYS A 120 1.15 -26.04 -21.46
N GLY A 121 2.24 -26.31 -20.73
CA GLY A 121 2.28 -27.35 -19.71
C GLY A 121 1.25 -27.11 -18.59
N PRO A 122 0.82 -28.15 -17.86
CA PRO A 122 -0.17 -28.05 -16.79
C PRO A 122 0.16 -26.97 -15.75
N GLY A 123 1.44 -26.76 -15.45
CA GLY A 123 1.92 -25.75 -14.50
C GLY A 123 1.65 -24.29 -14.94
N ALA A 124 1.67 -24.00 -16.23
CA ALA A 124 1.32 -22.68 -16.74
C ALA A 124 -0.19 -22.41 -16.63
N ARG A 125 -1.04 -23.44 -16.83
CA ARG A 125 -2.49 -23.35 -16.62
C ARG A 125 -2.86 -23.14 -15.14
N LEU A 126 -2.13 -23.79 -14.22
CA LEU A 126 -2.35 -23.60 -12.79
C LEU A 126 -1.94 -22.19 -12.33
N ALA A 127 -0.78 -21.69 -12.79
CA ALA A 127 -0.33 -20.32 -12.52
C ALA A 127 -1.28 -19.26 -13.11
N ARG A 128 -1.85 -19.51 -14.31
CA ARG A 128 -2.88 -18.69 -14.98
C ARG A 128 -4.16 -18.53 -14.16
N THR A 129 -4.71 -19.62 -13.62
CA THR A 129 -5.93 -19.57 -12.82
C THR A 129 -5.69 -18.87 -11.48
N VAL A 130 -4.51 -19.06 -10.87
CA VAL A 130 -4.18 -18.50 -9.54
C VAL A 130 -3.97 -16.99 -9.60
N ALA A 131 -3.22 -16.46 -10.58
CA ALA A 131 -3.00 -15.01 -10.70
C ALA A 131 -4.28 -14.24 -11.08
N LEU A 132 -5.09 -14.81 -11.98
CA LEU A 132 -6.41 -14.32 -12.38
C LEU A 132 -7.37 -14.27 -11.18
N SER A 133 -7.44 -15.37 -10.41
CA SER A 133 -8.26 -15.44 -9.19
C SER A 133 -7.76 -14.47 -8.14
N ALA A 134 -6.45 -14.29 -7.99
CA ALA A 134 -5.87 -13.41 -6.97
C ALA A 134 -6.13 -11.93 -7.25
N ALA A 135 -5.98 -11.46 -8.50
CA ALA A 135 -6.26 -10.08 -8.86
C ALA A 135 -7.76 -9.76 -8.81
N LEU A 136 -8.60 -10.68 -9.31
CA LEU A 136 -10.06 -10.53 -9.23
C LEU A 136 -10.55 -10.60 -7.78
N ALA A 137 -10.04 -11.54 -6.98
CA ALA A 137 -10.36 -11.64 -5.55
C ALA A 137 -9.84 -10.43 -4.77
N ALA A 138 -8.66 -9.87 -5.09
CA ALA A 138 -8.20 -8.64 -4.46
C ALA A 138 -9.14 -7.47 -4.77
N GLY A 139 -9.53 -7.29 -6.03
CA GLY A 139 -10.45 -6.23 -6.46
C GLY A 139 -11.85 -6.36 -5.87
N THR A 140 -12.46 -7.56 -5.94
CA THR A 140 -13.80 -7.80 -5.38
C THR A 140 -13.79 -7.74 -3.86
N ALA A 141 -12.77 -8.30 -3.20
CA ALA A 141 -12.71 -8.30 -1.74
C ALA A 141 -12.42 -6.90 -1.18
N ALA A 142 -11.61 -6.07 -1.86
CA ALA A 142 -11.46 -4.65 -1.50
C ALA A 142 -12.77 -3.86 -1.66
N ALA A 143 -13.55 -4.15 -2.70
CA ALA A 143 -14.85 -3.50 -2.94
C ALA A 143 -15.94 -3.93 -1.94
N CYS A 144 -15.86 -5.16 -1.42
CA CYS A 144 -16.82 -5.71 -0.47
C CYS A 144 -16.42 -5.51 1.01
N ARG A 145 -15.20 -5.07 1.30
CA ARG A 145 -14.75 -4.89 2.68
C ARG A 145 -15.44 -3.67 3.30
N PRO A 146 -16.23 -3.84 4.38
CA PRO A 146 -16.85 -2.71 5.05
C PRO A 146 -15.77 -1.75 5.54
N VAL A 147 -15.89 -0.48 5.16
CA VAL A 147 -15.00 0.56 5.66
C VAL A 147 -15.38 0.81 7.11
N ALA A 148 -14.49 0.48 8.04
CA ALA A 148 -14.69 0.78 9.47
C ALA A 148 -15.06 2.26 9.65
N ALA A 149 -15.82 2.65 10.67
CA ALA A 149 -16.08 4.06 10.92
C ALA A 149 -14.77 4.84 11.13
N GLU A 150 -14.75 6.14 10.81
CA GLU A 150 -13.62 6.98 11.20
C GLU A 150 -13.63 7.18 12.72
N LEU A 151 -12.47 7.06 13.34
CA LEU A 151 -12.33 7.29 14.78
C LEU A 151 -12.46 8.79 15.09
N PRO A 152 -13.35 9.20 16.02
CA PRO A 152 -13.48 10.60 16.39
C PRO A 152 -12.25 11.04 17.18
N LEU A 153 -11.35 11.78 16.52
CA LEU A 153 -10.22 12.42 17.16
C LEU A 153 -10.68 13.54 18.10
N PRO A 154 -9.91 13.86 19.16
CA PRO A 154 -10.24 14.98 20.04
C PRO A 154 -10.33 16.30 19.26
N ALA A 155 -11.20 17.19 19.72
CA ALA A 155 -11.41 18.51 19.11
C ALA A 155 -10.16 19.40 19.19
N ALA A 156 -9.33 19.22 20.23
CA ALA A 156 -8.06 19.90 20.41
C ALA A 156 -7.08 19.03 21.22
N PHE A 157 -5.78 19.34 21.10
CA PHE A 157 -4.70 18.68 21.85
C PHE A 157 -4.26 19.51 23.07
N THR A 158 -5.19 20.20 23.73
CA THR A 158 -4.92 20.89 25.01
C THR A 158 -4.94 19.88 26.16
N ALA A 159 -4.32 20.23 27.29
CA ALA A 159 -4.29 19.34 28.46
C ALA A 159 -5.70 18.90 28.91
N GLN A 160 -6.65 19.85 28.99
CA GLN A 160 -8.03 19.55 29.37
C GLN A 160 -8.72 18.66 28.33
N ALA A 161 -8.66 19.00 27.04
CA ALA A 161 -9.33 18.22 25.99
C ALA A 161 -8.77 16.79 25.87
N LEU A 162 -7.46 16.62 26.10
CA LEU A 162 -6.83 15.31 26.17
C LEU A 162 -7.30 14.53 27.39
N GLN A 163 -7.33 15.16 28.57
CA GLN A 163 -7.82 14.51 29.79
C GLN A 163 -9.27 14.05 29.65
N ASP A 164 -10.16 14.93 29.17
CA ASP A 164 -11.56 14.60 28.90
C ASP A 164 -11.69 13.43 27.92
N THR A 165 -10.80 13.35 26.93
CA THR A 165 -10.78 12.26 25.95
C THR A 165 -10.30 10.95 26.56
N TYR A 166 -9.26 10.98 27.41
CA TYR A 166 -8.77 9.81 28.12
C TYR A 166 -9.82 9.25 29.08
N ASP A 167 -10.53 10.12 29.80
CA ASP A 167 -11.58 9.72 30.74
C ASP A 167 -12.78 9.08 30.01
N ARG A 168 -13.10 9.52 28.78
CA ARG A 168 -14.16 8.90 27.96
C ARG A 168 -13.88 7.46 27.57
N TYR A 169 -12.61 7.10 27.29
CA TYR A 169 -12.26 5.76 26.81
C TYR A 169 -11.75 4.81 27.89
N ALA A 170 -11.59 5.30 29.12
CA ALA A 170 -11.14 4.61 30.34
C ALA A 170 -10.87 3.10 30.19
N TRP A 171 -9.59 2.74 30.02
CA TRP A 171 -9.13 1.36 29.95
C TRP A 171 -7.87 1.18 30.78
N GLN A 172 -7.98 0.55 31.97
CA GLN A 172 -6.87 0.06 32.80
C GLN A 172 -5.62 0.97 32.88
N GLY A 173 -5.81 2.28 33.14
CA GLY A 173 -4.68 3.22 33.27
C GLY A 173 -3.98 3.60 31.95
N ARG A 174 -4.51 3.18 30.81
CA ARG A 174 -4.07 3.58 29.47
C ARG A 174 -4.85 4.82 29.01
N ARG A 175 -4.23 5.57 28.10
CA ARG A 175 -4.76 6.83 27.57
C ARG A 175 -4.97 6.69 26.08
N PHE A 176 -6.22 6.79 25.64
CA PHE A 176 -6.58 6.66 24.22
C PHE A 176 -7.15 7.97 23.68
N LEU A 177 -6.69 8.40 22.50
CA LEU A 177 -7.31 9.51 21.75
C LEU A 177 -8.61 9.07 21.10
N ALA A 178 -8.68 7.79 20.73
CA ALA A 178 -9.86 7.16 20.18
C ALA A 178 -9.79 5.63 20.36
N LEU A 179 -10.97 5.02 20.55
CA LEU A 179 -11.13 3.59 20.69
C LEU A 179 -12.48 3.18 20.09
N SER A 180 -12.47 2.16 19.23
CA SER A 180 -13.67 1.48 18.74
C SER A 180 -13.49 -0.03 18.92
N ARG A 181 -14.55 -0.69 19.39
CA ARG A 181 -14.59 -2.16 19.53
C ARG A 181 -15.36 -2.84 18.39
N GLU A 182 -15.78 -2.08 17.38
CA GLU A 182 -16.48 -2.62 16.22
C GLU A 182 -15.51 -3.38 15.30
N GLY A 183 -15.96 -4.51 14.76
CA GLY A 183 -15.14 -5.38 13.90
C GLY A 183 -13.86 -5.84 14.60
N ASP A 184 -12.73 -5.75 13.89
CA ASP A 184 -11.40 -6.05 14.45
C ASP A 184 -10.93 -5.01 15.47
N GLY A 185 -11.69 -3.93 15.67
CA GLY A 185 -11.41 -2.86 16.61
C GLY A 185 -10.30 -1.91 16.14
N GLN A 186 -10.31 -0.71 16.72
CA GLN A 186 -9.39 0.37 16.37
C GLN A 186 -9.00 1.11 17.64
N ALA A 187 -7.75 1.52 17.76
CA ALA A 187 -7.24 2.21 18.94
C ALA A 187 -6.11 3.16 18.58
N ILE A 188 -6.13 4.35 19.18
CA ILE A 188 -5.05 5.31 19.10
C ILE A 188 -4.60 5.60 20.53
N GLU A 189 -3.59 4.88 20.99
CA GLU A 189 -3.05 5.00 22.35
C GLU A 189 -2.00 6.11 22.42
N VAL A 190 -1.94 6.81 23.55
CA VAL A 190 -0.88 7.76 23.92
C VAL A 190 -0.10 7.23 25.11
N VAL A 191 1.21 7.10 24.93
CA VAL A 191 2.20 6.80 25.98
C VAL A 191 3.04 8.06 26.23
N GLY A 192 3.25 8.44 27.50
CA GLY A 192 3.89 9.71 27.88
C GLY A 192 2.96 10.93 27.94
N ASP A 193 3.46 12.11 28.29
CA ASP A 193 2.65 13.34 28.41
C ASP A 193 2.60 14.10 27.08
N LEU A 194 1.58 13.81 26.25
CA LEU A 194 1.38 14.47 24.95
C LEU A 194 1.11 15.98 25.07
N ALA A 195 0.51 16.43 26.18
CA ALA A 195 0.19 17.85 26.36
C ALA A 195 1.45 18.70 26.59
N ARG A 196 2.50 18.11 27.18
CA ARG A 196 3.79 18.76 27.46
C ARG A 196 4.94 18.30 26.56
N ALA A 197 4.68 17.36 25.65
CA ALA A 197 5.69 16.81 24.76
C ALA A 197 6.29 17.91 23.87
N ARG A 198 7.57 17.74 23.51
CA ARG A 198 8.24 18.52 22.46
C ARG A 198 8.42 17.68 21.19
N ARG A 199 8.32 16.36 21.34
CA ARG A 199 8.50 15.36 20.28
C ARG A 199 7.38 14.34 20.38
N VAL A 200 6.91 13.89 19.24
CA VAL A 200 5.95 12.78 19.17
C VAL A 200 6.43 11.77 18.16
N ILE A 201 6.47 10.51 18.60
CA ILE A 201 6.67 9.36 17.71
C ILE A 201 5.29 8.78 17.44
N VAL A 202 4.90 8.66 16.18
CA VAL A 202 3.68 7.93 15.81
C VAL A 202 4.12 6.59 15.24
N TYR A 203 3.75 5.52 15.92
CA TYR A 203 4.01 4.16 15.49
C TYR A 203 2.83 3.63 14.66
N VAL A 204 3.12 3.15 13.45
CA VAL A 204 2.14 2.55 12.53
C VAL A 204 2.54 1.11 12.26
N PRO A 205 1.73 0.13 12.67
CA PRO A 205 2.10 -1.27 12.56
C PRO A 205 1.84 -1.83 11.15
N GLY A 206 2.29 -3.07 10.94
CA GLY A 206 2.00 -3.85 9.75
C GLY A 206 0.56 -4.36 9.66
N SER A 207 0.37 -5.28 8.73
CA SER A 207 -0.86 -6.04 8.49
C SER A 207 -1.20 -7.01 9.63
N GLY A 208 -2.46 -7.44 9.68
CA GLY A 208 -2.93 -8.48 10.62
C GLY A 208 -3.08 -8.01 12.07
N GLN A 209 -3.14 -6.70 12.30
CA GLN A 209 -3.33 -6.11 13.61
C GLN A 209 -4.80 -5.84 13.90
N SER A 210 -5.18 -6.04 15.17
CA SER A 210 -6.52 -5.84 15.69
C SER A 210 -6.44 -5.30 17.12
N LEU A 211 -7.56 -4.83 17.66
CA LEU A 211 -7.65 -4.44 19.07
C LEU A 211 -7.43 -5.63 20.01
N ALA A 212 -7.80 -6.85 19.59
CA ALA A 212 -7.57 -8.06 20.37
C ALA A 212 -6.07 -8.39 20.46
N ALA A 213 -5.32 -8.15 19.38
CA ALA A 213 -3.88 -8.39 19.30
C ALA A 213 -3.03 -7.14 19.63
N PHE A 214 -3.64 -6.11 20.23
CA PHE A 214 -3.01 -4.79 20.40
C PHE A 214 -1.70 -4.82 21.18
N ASP A 215 -1.51 -5.84 22.01
CA ASP A 215 -0.33 -6.06 22.85
C ASP A 215 0.29 -7.46 22.69
N ASP A 216 0.03 -8.20 21.61
CA ASP A 216 0.45 -9.62 21.51
C ASP A 216 1.94 -9.77 21.16
N SER A 217 2.48 -8.88 20.34
CA SER A 217 3.84 -8.98 19.78
C SER A 217 4.64 -7.68 19.95
N PRO A 218 5.98 -7.71 19.81
CA PRO A 218 6.80 -6.50 19.90
C PRO A 218 6.40 -5.38 18.93
N GLU A 219 5.93 -5.74 17.74
CA GLU A 219 5.44 -4.82 16.70
C GLU A 219 3.93 -4.54 16.77
N SER A 220 3.23 -5.11 17.76
CA SER A 220 1.83 -4.75 18.01
C SER A 220 1.73 -3.30 18.51
N PRO A 221 0.71 -2.53 18.09
CA PRO A 221 0.68 -1.09 18.28
C PRO A 221 0.87 -0.61 19.73
N GLY A 222 0.29 -1.29 20.72
CA GLY A 222 0.48 -0.95 22.13
C GLY A 222 1.90 -1.26 22.61
N ARG A 223 2.35 -2.51 22.48
CA ARG A 223 3.72 -2.91 22.90
C ARG A 223 4.83 -2.11 22.24
N ALA A 224 4.71 -1.86 20.93
CA ALA A 224 5.64 -1.02 20.20
C ALA A 224 5.66 0.42 20.72
N ALA A 225 4.50 1.01 21.01
CA ALA A 225 4.42 2.37 21.53
C ALA A 225 5.07 2.50 22.91
N HIS A 226 4.83 1.52 23.80
CA HIS A 226 5.49 1.45 25.11
C HIS A 226 7.00 1.24 24.98
N ALA A 227 7.45 0.29 24.14
CA ALA A 227 8.89 0.06 23.93
C ALA A 227 9.63 1.27 23.37
N LEU A 228 9.02 1.97 22.39
CA LEU A 228 9.56 3.23 21.84
C LEU A 228 9.59 4.33 22.89
N HIS A 229 8.57 4.44 23.74
CA HIS A 229 8.50 5.44 24.79
C HIS A 229 9.57 5.20 25.86
N ASP A 230 9.70 3.96 26.33
CA ASP A 230 10.67 3.58 27.36
C ASP A 230 12.10 3.81 26.87
N GLU A 231 12.39 3.43 25.62
CA GLU A 231 13.68 3.71 25.00
C GLU A 231 13.90 5.23 24.83
N ALA A 232 12.87 5.98 24.46
CA ALA A 232 12.98 7.43 24.26
C ALA A 232 13.24 8.16 25.58
N ALA A 233 12.72 7.66 26.70
CA ALA A 233 12.97 8.21 28.03
C ALA A 233 14.45 8.16 28.41
N THR A 234 15.21 7.17 27.91
CA THR A 234 16.68 7.10 28.10
C THR A 234 17.42 8.23 27.39
N LEU A 235 16.81 8.85 26.37
CA LEU A 235 17.34 10.00 25.65
C LEU A 235 16.90 11.34 26.27
N GLY A 236 16.13 11.30 27.35
CA GLY A 236 15.64 12.45 28.10
C GLY A 236 14.14 12.70 27.96
N PRO A 237 13.58 13.59 28.79
CA PRO A 237 12.14 13.83 28.86
C PRO A 237 11.60 14.57 27.64
N GLY A 238 10.27 14.57 27.51
CA GLY A 238 9.55 15.38 26.52
C GLY A 238 9.24 14.67 25.20
N THR A 239 9.31 13.35 25.16
CA THR A 239 8.81 12.52 24.05
C THR A 239 7.53 11.83 24.48
N ALA A 240 6.46 11.98 23.70
CA ALA A 240 5.28 11.12 23.77
C ALA A 240 5.27 10.17 22.57
N VAL A 241 4.61 9.02 22.70
CA VAL A 241 4.46 8.05 21.63
C VAL A 241 2.98 7.76 21.40
N ILE A 242 2.57 7.74 20.15
CA ILE A 242 1.22 7.38 19.73
C ILE A 242 1.28 6.01 19.07
N GLY A 243 0.69 4.99 19.69
CA GLY A 243 0.45 3.69 19.07
C GLY A 243 -0.81 3.77 18.21
N TRP A 244 -0.67 3.71 16.89
CA TRP A 244 -1.77 3.99 15.97
C TRP A 244 -2.30 2.73 15.28
N LEU A 245 -3.54 2.36 15.60
CA LEU A 245 -4.37 1.40 14.89
C LEU A 245 -5.68 2.11 14.49
N GLY A 246 -5.58 3.07 13.57
CA GLY A 246 -6.71 3.93 13.17
C GLY A 246 -7.49 3.45 11.95
N TYR A 247 -7.11 2.33 11.35
CA TYR A 247 -7.77 1.74 10.19
C TYR A 247 -7.81 0.21 10.33
N ASP A 248 -8.68 -0.41 9.55
CA ASP A 248 -8.76 -1.87 9.46
C ASP A 248 -7.58 -2.39 8.63
N THR A 249 -6.62 -3.04 9.29
CA THR A 249 -5.40 -3.50 8.63
C THR A 249 -5.71 -4.68 7.70
N PRO A 250 -5.02 -4.81 6.56
CA PRO A 250 -5.22 -5.96 5.70
C PRO A 250 -4.82 -7.22 6.46
N SER A 251 -5.63 -8.27 6.38
CA SER A 251 -5.27 -9.59 6.91
C SER A 251 -4.25 -10.24 6.00
N LEU A 252 -3.30 -11.00 6.57
CA LEU A 252 -2.29 -11.73 5.80
C LEU A 252 -2.90 -12.76 4.84
N ALA A 253 -4.09 -13.27 5.16
CA ALA A 253 -4.82 -14.19 4.30
C ALA A 253 -5.64 -13.47 3.21
N HIS A 254 -5.78 -12.15 3.29
CA HIS A 254 -6.65 -11.39 2.40
C HIS A 254 -5.87 -10.89 1.18
N PRO A 255 -6.36 -11.12 -0.07
CA PRO A 255 -5.61 -10.78 -1.28
C PRO A 255 -5.27 -9.29 -1.45
N GLU A 256 -5.99 -8.38 -0.80
CA GLU A 256 -5.67 -6.94 -0.82
C GLU A 256 -4.30 -6.61 -0.20
N ILE A 257 -3.70 -7.52 0.57
CA ILE A 257 -2.40 -7.39 1.22
C ILE A 257 -1.26 -7.08 0.24
N VAL A 258 -1.41 -7.40 -1.04
CA VAL A 258 -0.42 -7.10 -2.10
C VAL A 258 -0.74 -5.81 -2.87
N THR A 259 -1.68 -5.01 -2.39
CA THR A 259 -2.13 -3.77 -3.03
C THR A 259 -1.92 -2.56 -2.12
N VAL A 260 -1.92 -1.36 -2.70
CA VAL A 260 -1.83 -0.10 -1.96
C VAL A 260 -3.17 0.37 -1.38
N TRP A 261 -4.31 -0.27 -1.67
CA TRP A 261 -5.63 0.24 -1.26
C TRP A 261 -5.85 0.30 0.26
N PRO A 262 -5.50 -0.74 1.06
CA PRO A 262 -5.55 -0.59 2.51
C PRO A 262 -4.66 0.55 3.00
N ALA A 263 -3.49 0.74 2.38
CA ALA A 263 -2.59 1.83 2.70
C ALA A 263 -3.18 3.21 2.35
N ASP A 264 -3.97 3.32 1.26
CA ASP A 264 -4.74 4.52 0.93
C ASP A 264 -5.74 4.87 2.03
N ARG A 265 -6.55 3.89 2.44
CA ARG A 265 -7.53 4.08 3.52
C ARG A 265 -6.85 4.46 4.83
N GLY A 266 -5.75 3.77 5.17
CA GLY A 266 -4.94 4.07 6.35
C GLY A 266 -4.36 5.48 6.30
N ALA A 267 -3.78 5.88 5.16
CA ALA A 267 -3.19 7.20 4.98
C ALA A 267 -4.22 8.32 5.09
N GLY A 268 -5.41 8.13 4.52
CA GLY A 268 -6.53 9.06 4.64
C GLY A 268 -6.97 9.32 6.08
N ARG A 269 -6.79 8.35 6.98
CA ARG A 269 -7.08 8.48 8.42
C ARG A 269 -5.90 8.96 9.26
N LEU A 270 -4.69 8.63 8.84
CA LEU A 270 -3.47 9.05 9.53
C LEU A 270 -3.17 10.53 9.31
N ARG A 271 -3.43 11.06 8.11
CA ARG A 271 -3.21 12.49 7.77
C ARG A 271 -3.96 13.45 8.72
N PRO A 272 -5.28 13.32 8.96
CA PRO A 272 -5.99 14.17 9.93
C PRO A 272 -5.39 14.16 11.34
N LEU A 273 -4.91 13.01 11.82
CA LEU A 273 -4.21 12.94 13.10
C LEU A 273 -2.92 13.76 13.06
N ILE A 274 -2.08 13.55 12.06
CA ILE A 274 -0.80 14.26 11.90
C ILE A 274 -1.02 15.77 11.79
N ASP A 275 -2.01 16.21 11.01
CA ASP A 275 -2.26 17.62 10.74
C ASP A 275 -2.86 18.38 11.93
N ARG A 276 -3.57 17.67 12.82
CA ARG A 276 -4.14 18.24 14.06
C ARG A 276 -3.17 18.26 15.23
N LEU A 277 -2.05 17.53 15.15
CA LEU A 277 -1.02 17.59 16.20
C LEU A 277 -0.46 19.02 16.30
N PRO A 278 -0.19 19.53 17.52
CA PRO A 278 0.34 20.88 17.71
C PRO A 278 1.60 21.15 16.88
N ARG A 279 1.64 22.28 16.16
CA ARG A 279 2.72 22.63 15.23
C ARG A 279 4.12 22.77 15.86
N HIS A 280 4.19 22.96 17.16
CA HIS A 280 5.46 23.01 17.90
C HIS A 280 6.08 21.62 18.11
N LEU A 281 5.30 20.54 17.96
CA LEU A 281 5.78 19.18 18.09
C LEU A 281 6.66 18.82 16.90
N ARG A 282 7.81 18.22 17.21
CA ARG A 282 8.59 17.51 16.20
C ARG A 282 7.99 16.11 16.02
N ILE A 283 7.44 15.83 14.84
CA ILE A 283 6.76 14.57 14.52
C ILE A 283 7.71 13.64 13.76
N SER A 284 7.85 12.41 14.27
CA SER A 284 8.54 11.30 13.61
C SER A 284 7.57 10.13 13.43
N LEU A 285 7.55 9.52 12.25
CA LEU A 285 6.79 8.30 12.00
C LEU A 285 7.72 7.08 12.08
N VAL A 286 7.34 6.07 12.84
CA VAL A 286 8.00 4.76 12.86
C VAL A 286 7.01 3.75 12.31
N CYS A 287 7.35 3.14 11.18
CA CYS A 287 6.39 2.37 10.40
C CYS A 287 6.96 1.00 10.09
N HIS A 288 6.25 -0.05 10.48
CA HIS A 288 6.68 -1.43 10.33
C HIS A 288 5.94 -2.10 9.17
N SER A 289 6.66 -2.86 8.34
CA SER A 289 6.05 -3.70 7.31
C SER A 289 5.08 -2.92 6.41
N TYR A 290 3.86 -3.42 6.20
CA TYR A 290 2.80 -2.74 5.44
C TYR A 290 2.50 -1.31 5.93
N GLY A 291 2.67 -1.03 7.22
CA GLY A 291 2.56 0.31 7.80
C GLY A 291 3.51 1.33 7.16
N SER A 292 4.63 0.88 6.59
CA SER A 292 5.53 1.73 5.80
C SER A 292 4.83 2.34 4.57
N VAL A 293 3.96 1.57 3.92
CA VAL A 293 3.18 2.03 2.75
C VAL A 293 2.14 3.06 3.21
N VAL A 294 1.45 2.79 4.33
CA VAL A 294 0.50 3.73 4.95
C VAL A 294 1.18 5.07 5.24
N CYS A 295 2.33 5.03 5.92
CA CYS A 295 3.07 6.24 6.29
C CYS A 295 3.60 7.02 5.08
N ALA A 296 4.18 6.32 4.10
CA ALA A 296 4.66 6.96 2.87
C ALA A 296 3.54 7.70 2.16
N ARG A 297 2.37 7.06 2.02
CA ARG A 297 1.19 7.70 1.44
C ARG A 297 0.65 8.83 2.31
N ALA A 298 0.72 8.71 3.64
CA ALA A 298 0.30 9.78 4.54
C ALA A 298 1.16 11.05 4.42
N VAL A 299 2.46 10.92 4.18
CA VAL A 299 3.37 12.07 4.05
C VAL A 299 3.51 12.61 2.63
N ALA A 300 2.95 11.92 1.64
CA ALA A 300 3.06 12.27 0.23
C ALA A 300 2.36 13.59 -0.08
N GLY A 301 3.00 14.45 -0.88
CA GLY A 301 2.46 15.76 -1.25
C GLY A 301 2.63 16.87 -0.22
N GLY A 302 3.26 16.58 0.92
CA GLY A 302 3.57 17.55 1.97
C GLY A 302 2.96 17.16 3.32
N SER A 303 3.76 17.25 4.38
CA SER A 303 3.37 16.87 5.74
C SER A 303 4.29 17.56 6.76
N PRO A 304 3.84 17.85 8.00
CA PRO A 304 4.71 18.37 9.06
C PRO A 304 5.71 17.34 9.61
N VAL A 305 5.64 16.07 9.16
CA VAL A 305 6.57 15.00 9.58
C VAL A 305 8.01 15.35 9.20
N ARG A 306 8.91 15.24 10.17
CA ARG A 306 10.35 15.51 10.01
C ARG A 306 11.14 14.27 9.59
N ASP A 307 10.82 13.13 10.18
CA ASP A 307 11.52 11.87 9.96
C ASP A 307 10.48 10.76 9.72
N LEU A 308 10.61 10.08 8.58
CA LEU A 308 9.86 8.86 8.25
C LEU A 308 10.84 7.69 8.36
N ILE A 309 10.69 6.89 9.41
CA ILE A 309 11.49 5.69 9.66
C ILE A 309 10.67 4.46 9.27
N VAL A 310 11.14 3.73 8.25
CA VAL A 310 10.49 2.51 7.76
C VAL A 310 11.37 1.30 8.04
N VAL A 311 10.77 0.25 8.61
CA VAL A 311 11.48 -0.96 9.03
C VAL A 311 10.77 -2.20 8.51
N GLY A 312 11.54 -3.15 7.98
CA GLY A 312 10.99 -4.36 7.34
C GLY A 312 9.99 -4.03 6.23
N SER A 313 10.23 -2.97 5.46
CA SER A 313 9.27 -2.44 4.49
C SER A 313 9.21 -3.31 3.22
N PRO A 314 8.01 -3.62 2.68
CA PRO A 314 7.87 -4.25 1.37
C PRO A 314 8.07 -3.25 0.21
N GLY A 315 8.16 -1.95 0.50
CA GLY A 315 8.16 -0.82 -0.43
C GLY A 315 7.36 0.37 0.12
N LEU A 316 7.42 1.52 -0.55
CA LEU A 316 6.70 2.75 -0.15
C LEU A 316 5.58 3.16 -1.12
N GLY A 317 5.24 2.31 -2.08
CA GLY A 317 4.25 2.62 -3.12
C GLY A 317 4.75 3.64 -4.15
N VAL A 318 6.08 3.78 -4.30
CA VAL A 318 6.75 4.70 -5.24
C VAL A 318 8.02 4.08 -5.82
N GLY A 319 8.51 4.62 -6.93
CA GLY A 319 9.77 4.19 -7.54
C GLY A 319 11.01 4.80 -6.85
N LYS A 320 10.91 6.04 -6.38
CA LYS A 320 11.97 6.76 -5.66
C LYS A 320 11.43 7.57 -4.49
N ALA A 321 12.29 7.85 -3.52
CA ALA A 321 12.00 8.73 -2.39
C ALA A 321 11.50 10.12 -2.82
N SER A 322 12.05 10.67 -3.91
CA SER A 322 11.65 11.98 -4.47
C SER A 322 10.20 12.02 -4.94
N ASP A 323 9.64 10.87 -5.33
CA ASP A 323 8.28 10.79 -5.89
C ASP A 323 7.21 11.03 -4.82
N LEU A 324 7.56 10.86 -3.53
CA LEU A 324 6.69 11.21 -2.41
C LEU A 324 6.48 12.72 -2.28
N ARG A 325 7.39 13.55 -2.82
CA ARG A 325 7.34 15.02 -2.72
C ARG A 325 7.13 15.51 -1.29
N THR A 326 7.81 14.87 -0.35
CA THR A 326 7.72 15.15 1.08
C THR A 326 9.00 15.83 1.57
N PRO A 327 8.91 16.79 2.51
CA PRO A 327 10.09 17.33 3.18
C PRO A 327 10.69 16.35 4.22
N ALA A 328 9.97 15.27 4.54
CA ALA A 328 10.41 14.31 5.53
C ALA A 328 11.72 13.62 5.12
N ARG A 329 12.60 13.45 6.10
CA ARG A 329 13.80 12.63 5.98
C ARG A 329 13.41 11.16 6.03
N ILE A 330 13.66 10.43 4.94
CA ILE A 330 13.32 9.00 4.85
C ILE A 330 14.50 8.16 5.33
N TRP A 331 14.27 7.32 6.33
CA TRP A 331 15.20 6.37 6.90
C TRP A 331 14.66 4.97 6.67
N ALA A 332 15.48 4.06 6.18
CA ALA A 332 15.07 2.69 5.90
C ALA A 332 15.99 1.70 6.61
N MET A 333 15.41 0.70 7.26
CA MET A 333 16.15 -0.37 7.93
C MET A 333 15.58 -1.72 7.50
N LEU A 334 16.49 -2.63 7.14
CA LEU A 334 16.16 -4.03 6.84
C LEU A 334 17.17 -4.93 7.52
N GLY A 335 16.70 -5.89 8.32
CA GLY A 335 17.50 -6.93 8.91
C GLY A 335 17.83 -8.03 7.91
N ARG A 336 19.01 -8.65 8.05
CA ARG A 336 19.49 -9.73 7.16
C ARG A 336 18.58 -10.97 7.18
N ASN A 337 17.87 -11.19 8.27
CA ASN A 337 16.97 -12.33 8.48
C ASN A 337 15.49 -11.92 8.35
N ASP A 338 15.20 -10.76 7.78
CA ASP A 338 13.84 -10.33 7.48
C ASP A 338 13.36 -10.97 6.18
N ASP A 339 12.24 -11.67 6.26
CA ASP A 339 11.59 -12.43 5.19
C ASP A 339 10.50 -11.64 4.45
N VAL A 340 10.40 -10.32 4.68
CA VAL A 340 9.45 -9.46 3.97
C VAL A 340 9.62 -9.56 2.45
N LEU A 341 8.51 -9.83 1.76
CA LEU A 341 8.46 -9.89 0.31
C LEU A 341 8.60 -8.48 -0.29
N ARG A 342 9.68 -8.29 -1.06
CA ARG A 342 10.00 -7.03 -1.75
C ARG A 342 10.06 -7.28 -3.26
N ALA A 343 8.90 -7.33 -3.90
CA ALA A 343 8.80 -7.63 -5.33
C ALA A 343 9.43 -6.56 -6.23
N GLY A 344 9.69 -5.34 -5.73
CA GLY A 344 10.28 -4.25 -6.51
C GLY A 344 9.35 -3.68 -7.59
N LEU A 345 8.06 -4.04 -7.55
CA LEU A 345 7.11 -3.78 -8.62
C LEU A 345 5.99 -2.88 -8.11
N LEU A 346 5.56 -1.96 -8.98
CA LEU A 346 4.34 -1.17 -8.80
C LEU A 346 3.64 -1.07 -10.17
N ILE A 347 2.48 -1.70 -10.30
CA ILE A 347 1.64 -1.61 -11.50
C ILE A 347 0.24 -1.20 -11.08
N GLY A 348 -0.11 0.07 -11.32
CA GLY A 348 -1.35 0.64 -10.78
C GLY A 348 -1.37 0.47 -9.25
N PRO A 349 -2.40 -0.20 -8.68
CA PRO A 349 -2.48 -0.42 -7.24
C PRO A 349 -1.72 -1.65 -6.73
N PHE A 350 -1.11 -2.46 -7.60
CA PHE A 350 -0.49 -3.73 -7.21
C PHE A 350 1.01 -3.57 -6.95
N GLY A 351 1.46 -4.09 -5.81
CA GLY A 351 2.84 -4.00 -5.34
C GLY A 351 3.15 -2.67 -4.65
N PHE A 352 4.40 -2.54 -4.20
CA PHE A 352 4.84 -1.44 -3.33
C PHE A 352 6.03 -0.66 -3.88
N GLY A 353 6.36 -0.87 -5.16
CA GLY A 353 7.44 -0.17 -5.84
C GLY A 353 8.81 -0.64 -5.39
N ALA A 354 9.79 0.26 -5.50
CA ALA A 354 11.18 -0.06 -5.24
C ALA A 354 11.43 -0.28 -3.73
N ASP A 355 12.42 -1.12 -3.45
CA ASP A 355 12.84 -1.42 -2.09
C ASP A 355 13.56 -0.22 -1.45
N PRO A 356 13.13 0.28 -0.28
CA PRO A 356 13.68 1.49 0.32
C PRO A 356 15.14 1.39 0.73
N VAL A 357 15.70 0.18 0.90
CA VAL A 357 17.13 0.01 1.21
C VAL A 357 18.03 -0.08 -0.02
N GLN A 358 17.47 -0.04 -1.23
CA GLN A 358 18.28 -0.03 -2.46
C GLN A 358 18.94 1.33 -2.69
N ALA A 359 20.19 1.31 -3.17
CA ALA A 359 21.00 2.52 -3.39
C ALA A 359 20.32 3.58 -4.27
N GLY A 360 19.53 3.16 -5.27
CA GLY A 360 18.82 4.06 -6.19
C GLY A 360 17.52 4.66 -5.65
N PHE A 361 17.04 4.22 -4.49
CA PHE A 361 15.77 4.67 -3.94
C PHE A 361 15.84 6.09 -3.37
N GLY A 362 16.93 6.43 -2.66
CA GLY A 362 17.15 7.75 -2.06
C GLY A 362 16.81 7.87 -0.57
N ALA A 363 16.61 6.76 0.15
CA ALA A 363 16.49 6.77 1.61
C ALA A 363 17.86 6.72 2.32
N ARG A 364 17.90 7.13 3.58
CA ARG A 364 19.07 6.95 4.46
C ARG A 364 19.05 5.55 5.07
N VAL A 365 19.84 4.63 4.51
CA VAL A 365 19.81 3.19 4.87
C VAL A 365 20.58 2.89 6.15
N VAL A 366 19.90 2.36 7.16
CA VAL A 366 20.45 1.96 8.47
C VAL A 366 20.58 0.44 8.52
N ASP A 367 21.69 -0.06 9.05
CA ASP A 367 21.92 -1.50 9.22
C ASP A 367 20.93 -2.10 10.24
N GLY A 368 20.12 -3.05 9.80
CA GLY A 368 19.17 -3.79 10.65
C GLY A 368 19.80 -4.99 11.38
N GLY A 369 21.08 -5.29 11.15
CA GLY A 369 21.76 -6.45 11.74
C GLY A 369 21.08 -7.76 11.35
N ASP A 370 21.02 -8.71 12.28
CA ASP A 370 20.38 -10.03 12.10
C ASP A 370 18.89 -10.06 12.46
N THR A 371 18.26 -8.89 12.58
CA THR A 371 16.85 -8.75 12.96
C THR A 371 15.94 -9.49 11.98
N ARG A 372 14.93 -10.16 12.53
CA ARG A 372 13.82 -10.77 11.77
C ARG A 372 12.65 -9.80 11.68
N HIS A 373 11.67 -10.10 10.83
CA HIS A 373 10.53 -9.22 10.57
C HIS A 373 9.82 -8.71 11.83
N HIS A 374 9.61 -9.57 12.83
CA HIS A 374 8.94 -9.27 14.10
C HIS A 374 9.91 -8.88 15.24
N GLY A 375 11.13 -8.44 14.90
CA GLY A 375 12.22 -8.24 15.86
C GLY A 375 12.66 -6.79 16.07
N TYR A 376 12.26 -5.85 15.20
CA TYR A 376 12.78 -4.47 15.20
C TYR A 376 12.50 -3.69 16.48
N LEU A 377 11.34 -3.91 17.10
CA LEU A 377 10.88 -3.18 18.27
C LEU A 377 10.95 -3.99 19.57
N ARG A 378 11.70 -5.10 19.55
CA ARG A 378 11.93 -5.89 20.75
C ARG A 378 12.66 -5.03 21.80
N PRO A 379 12.16 -4.91 23.04
CA PRO A 379 12.84 -4.18 24.10
C PRO A 379 14.29 -4.62 24.27
N GLY A 380 15.20 -3.65 24.41
CA GLY A 380 16.64 -3.86 24.53
C GLY A 380 17.37 -4.26 23.25
N SER A 381 16.68 -4.32 22.10
CA SER A 381 17.35 -4.60 20.83
C SER A 381 18.12 -3.38 20.31
N ARG A 382 19.23 -3.63 19.60
CA ARG A 382 20.00 -2.58 18.92
C ARG A 382 19.14 -1.80 17.92
N THR A 383 18.22 -2.49 17.24
CA THR A 383 17.33 -1.88 16.26
C THR A 383 16.33 -0.92 16.90
N LEU A 384 15.71 -1.29 18.04
CA LEU A 384 14.84 -0.39 18.79
C LEU A 384 15.60 0.87 19.23
N THR A 385 16.80 0.71 19.81
CA THR A 385 17.61 1.85 20.22
C THR A 385 17.95 2.78 19.05
N GLU A 386 18.33 2.24 17.89
CA GLU A 386 18.66 3.06 16.73
C GLU A 386 17.42 3.76 16.13
N ILE A 387 16.29 3.05 16.00
CA ILE A 387 15.02 3.60 15.54
C ILE A 387 14.58 4.76 16.43
N THR A 388 14.60 4.56 17.75
CA THR A 388 14.20 5.57 18.72
C THR A 388 15.16 6.75 18.71
N HIS A 389 16.47 6.51 18.60
CA HIS A 389 17.44 7.58 18.49
C HIS A 389 17.18 8.46 17.25
N ILE A 390 16.93 7.86 16.10
CA ILE A 390 16.58 8.60 14.88
C ILE A 390 15.27 9.36 15.07
N ALA A 391 14.24 8.73 15.63
CA ALA A 391 12.94 9.36 15.86
C ALA A 391 13.04 10.59 16.80
N VAL A 392 13.92 10.52 17.81
CA VAL A 392 14.10 11.58 18.82
C VAL A 392 15.11 12.66 18.37
N ARG A 393 16.22 12.27 17.74
CA ARG A 393 17.33 13.17 17.38
C ARG A 393 17.35 13.56 15.91
N GLY A 394 16.93 12.67 15.01
CA GLY A 394 16.96 12.88 13.55
C GLY A 394 18.31 12.61 12.92
N THR A 395 19.14 11.86 13.63
CA THR A 395 20.48 11.45 13.23
C THR A 395 20.70 10.01 13.69
N ARG A 396 21.67 9.35 13.06
CA ARG A 396 22.16 8.05 13.56
C ARG A 396 22.89 8.25 14.89
N ARG A 397 23.03 7.17 15.65
CA ARG A 397 23.98 7.14 16.76
C ARG A 397 25.40 7.23 16.20
N ALA A 398 26.29 7.88 16.94
CA ALA A 398 27.72 7.74 16.70
C ALA A 398 28.10 6.27 16.94
N ALA A 399 28.95 5.72 16.08
CA ALA A 399 29.42 4.34 16.15
C ALA A 399 30.30 4.11 17.39
#